data_AF-A0A4R4FF11-F1
#
_entry.id   AF-A0A4R4FF11-F1
#
_cell.length_a   1.000
_cell.length_b   1.000
_cell.length_c   1.000
_cell.angle_alpha   90.00
_cell.angle_beta   90.00
_cell.angle_gamma   90.00
#
_symmetry.space_group_name_H-M   'P 1'
#
loop_
_entity.id
_entity.type
_entity.pdbx_description
1 polymer ?
#
loop_
_entity_poly.entity_id
_entity_poly.type
_entity_poly.pdbx_seq_one_letter_code
_entity_poly.pdbx_strand_id
1 'polypeptide(L)'
;MNVFEAVKQSVTTRQAAEHYGIKVNRNGMAVCPFHNDKNPSMKLDKRFHCFGCGADGDVIDFSARLFGLGLKEAAEKLADDFFIAYDSRGRASPKESVRLKLAQEKQSRQEERDCYRMLCDYLYSLYEWKEKYAPKPEDDEWNPLFIEVLQRTSYIEYLLDMLLFGDKEEKEWIVREHGKEVRKLGERLSEINRKRRRNSIADIRGYRTGRERGRSLGYAGEER
;
A
#
# COMPACT_ATOMS: atom_id res chain seq x y z
N MET A 1 10.78 2.29 23.15
CA MET A 1 11.87 1.81 24.02
C MET A 1 12.39 0.54 23.40
N ASN A 2 13.69 0.45 23.10
CA ASN A 2 14.24 -0.75 22.45
C ASN A 2 14.32 -1.94 23.45
N VAL A 3 14.52 -3.16 22.94
CA VAL A 3 14.53 -4.38 23.78
C VAL A 3 15.61 -4.34 24.87
N PHE A 4 16.79 -3.80 24.55
CA PHE A 4 17.91 -3.72 25.49
C PHE A 4 17.61 -2.79 26.67
N GLU A 5 17.06 -1.61 26.39
CA GLU A 5 16.65 -0.64 27.41
C GLU A 5 15.52 -1.19 28.28
N ALA A 6 14.50 -1.79 27.66
CA ALA A 6 13.36 -2.34 28.36
C ALA A 6 13.78 -3.44 29.34
N VAL A 7 14.60 -4.39 28.88
CA VAL A 7 15.11 -5.48 29.72
C VAL A 7 15.97 -4.94 30.86
N LYS A 8 16.92 -4.03 30.59
CA LYS A 8 17.81 -3.47 31.62
C LYS A 8 17.07 -2.64 32.68
N GLN A 9 15.94 -2.03 32.32
CA GLN A 9 15.11 -1.27 33.26
C GLN A 9 14.19 -2.16 34.10
N SER A 10 13.80 -3.32 33.58
CA SER A 10 12.79 -4.18 34.19
C SER A 10 13.36 -5.37 34.96
N VAL A 11 14.53 -5.90 34.59
CA VAL A 11 15.08 -7.14 35.17
C VAL A 11 16.52 -6.96 35.63
N THR A 12 16.79 -7.40 36.84
CA THR A 12 18.14 -7.45 37.41
C THR A 12 18.80 -8.80 37.14
N THR A 13 20.14 -8.84 37.16
CA THR A 13 20.87 -10.10 36.94
C THR A 13 20.55 -11.14 38.01
N ARG A 14 20.31 -10.70 39.26
CA ARG A 14 19.83 -11.58 40.33
C ARG A 14 18.49 -12.25 40.00
N GLN A 15 17.51 -11.48 39.54
CA GLN A 15 16.19 -12.01 39.19
C GLN A 15 16.28 -13.02 38.04
N ALA A 16 17.09 -12.72 37.01
CA ALA A 16 17.35 -13.65 35.92
C ALA A 16 18.00 -14.95 36.42
N ALA A 17 19.02 -14.85 37.29
CA ALA A 17 19.69 -16.03 37.85
C ALA A 17 18.73 -16.90 38.67
N GLU A 18 17.93 -16.30 39.55
CA GLU A 18 16.93 -17.01 40.34
C GLU A 18 15.86 -17.68 39.45
N HIS A 19 15.39 -16.98 38.40
CA HIS A 19 14.43 -17.52 37.43
C HIS A 19 14.99 -18.73 36.67
N TYR A 20 16.29 -18.70 36.33
CA TYR A 20 16.98 -19.79 35.65
C TYR A 20 17.49 -20.90 36.59
N GLY A 21 17.07 -20.90 37.86
CA GLY A 21 17.34 -21.97 38.82
C GLY A 21 18.69 -21.87 39.54
N ILE A 22 19.40 -20.74 39.42
CA ILE A 22 20.65 -20.51 40.15
C ILE A 22 20.32 -20.02 41.56
N LYS A 23 20.80 -20.76 42.56
CA LYS A 23 20.57 -20.43 43.97
C LYS A 23 21.44 -19.24 44.40
N VAL A 24 20.81 -18.11 44.68
CA VAL A 24 21.46 -16.90 45.20
C VAL A 24 21.24 -16.79 46.70
N ASN A 25 22.30 -16.60 47.47
CA ASN A 25 22.19 -16.46 48.93
C ASN A 25 21.76 -15.03 49.34
N ARG A 26 21.53 -14.82 50.65
CA ARG A 26 21.11 -13.50 51.19
C ARG A 26 22.11 -12.38 50.88
N ASN A 27 23.39 -12.70 50.76
CA ASN A 27 24.45 -11.75 50.44
C ASN A 27 24.56 -11.50 48.93
N GLY A 28 23.68 -12.06 48.09
CA GLY A 28 23.74 -11.92 46.65
C GLY A 28 24.87 -12.72 45.99
N MET A 29 25.39 -13.76 46.65
CA MET A 29 26.43 -14.62 46.10
C MET A 29 25.84 -15.93 45.58
N ALA A 30 26.37 -16.44 44.47
CA ALA A 30 26.02 -17.71 43.87
C ALA A 30 27.27 -18.45 43.37
N VAL A 31 27.14 -19.76 43.19
CA VAL A 31 28.14 -20.56 42.47
C VAL A 31 28.12 -20.14 41.00
N CYS A 32 29.28 -19.82 40.45
CA CYS A 32 29.40 -19.35 39.08
C CYS A 32 29.07 -20.47 38.08
N PRO A 33 28.11 -20.30 37.17
CA PRO A 33 27.83 -21.29 36.12
C PRO A 33 28.84 -21.28 34.97
N PHE A 34 29.73 -20.28 34.90
CA PHE A 34 30.65 -20.09 33.77
C PHE A 34 32.02 -20.75 33.95
N HIS A 35 32.29 -21.32 35.12
CA HIS A 35 33.49 -22.12 35.37
C HIS A 35 33.22 -23.17 36.44
N ASN A 36 34.09 -24.16 36.56
CA ASN A 36 33.91 -25.23 37.53
C ASN A 36 34.30 -24.74 38.93
N ASP A 37 33.31 -24.29 39.70
CA ASP A 37 33.47 -23.83 41.08
C ASP A 37 32.57 -24.63 42.03
N LYS A 38 33.05 -24.85 43.25
CA LYS A 38 32.30 -25.48 44.35
C LYS A 38 31.81 -24.46 45.37
N ASN A 39 32.41 -23.26 45.40
CA ASN A 39 32.09 -22.22 46.35
C ASN A 39 31.36 -21.04 45.67
N PRO A 40 30.51 -20.28 46.39
CA PRO A 40 29.91 -19.07 45.82
C PRO A 40 30.94 -17.98 45.53
N SER A 41 31.32 -17.81 44.26
CA SER A 41 32.30 -16.81 43.79
C SER A 41 31.71 -15.71 42.92
N MET A 42 30.42 -15.80 42.56
CA MET A 42 29.75 -14.81 41.72
C MET A 42 28.82 -13.94 42.55
N LYS A 43 29.03 -12.62 42.48
CA LYS A 43 28.12 -11.61 43.01
C LYS A 43 27.05 -11.30 41.97
N LEU A 44 25.78 -11.29 42.39
CA LEU A 44 24.60 -11.01 41.58
C LEU A 44 23.77 -9.90 42.23
N ASP A 45 23.69 -8.76 41.56
CA ASP A 45 22.80 -7.66 41.90
C ASP A 45 22.04 -7.18 40.64
N LYS A 46 22.17 -5.91 40.26
CA LYS A 46 21.77 -5.43 38.93
C LYS A 46 22.69 -6.00 37.84
N ARG A 47 23.98 -6.17 38.13
CA ARG A 47 25.01 -6.76 37.28
C ARG A 47 25.51 -8.07 37.90
N PHE A 48 26.38 -8.78 37.19
CA PHE A 48 27.11 -9.91 37.76
C PHE A 48 28.60 -9.68 37.67
N HIS A 49 29.31 -10.20 38.67
CA HIS A 49 30.77 -10.28 38.66
C HIS A 49 31.22 -11.58 39.32
N CYS A 50 32.06 -12.35 38.65
CA CYS A 50 32.67 -13.55 39.21
C CYS A 50 34.12 -13.28 39.61
N PHE A 51 34.42 -13.40 40.90
CA PHE A 51 35.78 -13.20 41.44
C PHE A 51 36.73 -14.36 41.10
N GLY A 52 36.21 -15.53 40.71
CA GLY A 52 37.02 -16.70 40.35
C GLY A 52 37.51 -16.68 38.90
N CYS A 53 36.62 -16.38 37.94
CA CYS A 53 36.94 -16.42 36.51
C CYS A 53 36.98 -15.03 35.84
N GLY A 54 36.67 -13.95 36.56
CA GLY A 54 36.66 -12.59 36.04
C GLY A 54 35.48 -12.26 35.11
N ALA A 55 34.50 -13.16 34.95
CA ALA A 55 33.33 -12.89 34.14
C ALA A 55 32.51 -11.74 34.75
N ASP A 56 32.21 -10.72 33.94
CA ASP A 56 31.47 -9.52 34.33
C ASP A 56 30.45 -9.16 33.24
N GLY A 57 29.38 -8.47 33.63
CA GLY A 57 28.42 -7.90 32.69
C GLY A 57 27.09 -7.54 33.34
N ASP A 58 26.11 -7.22 32.50
CA ASP A 58 24.73 -7.02 32.92
C ASP A 58 23.86 -8.27 32.73
N VAL A 59 22.55 -8.14 32.94
CA VAL A 59 21.59 -9.24 32.86
C VAL A 59 21.54 -9.88 31.46
N ILE A 60 21.81 -9.11 30.41
CA ILE A 60 21.81 -9.58 29.02
C ILE A 60 23.10 -10.33 28.75
N ASP A 61 24.25 -9.80 29.17
CA ASP A 61 25.55 -10.50 29.08
C ASP A 61 25.52 -11.84 29.83
N PHE A 62 24.91 -11.84 31.02
CA PHE A 62 24.72 -13.03 31.84
C PHE A 62 23.93 -14.11 31.09
N SER A 63 22.77 -13.73 30.54
CA SER A 63 21.87 -14.65 29.85
C SER A 63 22.47 -15.12 28.52
N ALA A 64 23.18 -14.25 27.81
CA ALA A 64 23.91 -14.59 26.59
C ALA A 64 24.96 -15.68 26.87
N ARG A 65 25.74 -15.53 27.95
CA ARG A 65 26.75 -16.52 28.36
C ARG A 65 26.12 -17.81 28.86
N LEU A 66 25.02 -17.72 29.62
CA LEU A 66 24.35 -18.88 30.20
C LEU A 66 23.74 -19.79 29.12
N PHE A 67 23.18 -19.20 28.06
CA PHE A 67 22.50 -19.94 26.98
C PHE A 67 23.31 -20.06 25.67
N GLY A 68 24.49 -19.44 25.59
CA GLY A 68 25.29 -19.43 24.36
C GLY A 68 24.65 -18.64 23.22
N LEU A 69 23.91 -17.57 23.54
CA LEU A 69 23.14 -16.77 22.59
C LEU A 69 23.86 -15.46 22.21
N GLY A 70 23.50 -14.89 21.06
CA GLY A 70 23.88 -13.51 20.75
C GLY A 70 23.20 -12.51 21.70
N LEU A 71 23.78 -11.31 21.88
CA LEU A 71 23.25 -10.30 22.82
C LEU A 71 21.78 -9.92 22.54
N LYS A 72 21.41 -9.81 21.26
CA LYS A 72 20.03 -9.50 20.87
C LYS A 72 19.07 -10.64 21.22
N GLU A 73 19.46 -11.87 20.92
CA GLU A 73 18.65 -13.06 21.21
C GLU A 73 18.48 -13.27 22.72
N ALA A 74 19.54 -12.99 23.50
CA ALA A 74 19.47 -13.00 24.95
C ALA A 74 18.52 -11.93 25.50
N ALA A 75 18.50 -10.73 24.91
CA ALA A 75 17.57 -9.68 25.28
C ALA A 75 16.11 -10.04 24.93
N GLU A 76 15.86 -10.62 23.74
CA GLU A 76 14.53 -11.10 23.34
C GLU A 76 14.06 -12.24 24.25
N LYS A 77 14.95 -13.20 24.56
CA LYS A 77 14.66 -14.28 25.51
C LYS A 77 14.27 -13.75 26.89
N LEU A 78 15.01 -12.78 27.43
CA LEU A 78 14.68 -12.16 28.72
C LEU A 78 13.34 -11.42 28.65
N ALA A 79 13.04 -10.74 27.55
CA ALA A 79 11.76 -10.06 27.38
C ALA A 79 10.59 -11.05 27.35
N ASP A 80 10.75 -12.19 26.66
CA ASP A 80 9.74 -13.24 26.60
C ASP A 80 9.56 -13.94 27.97
N ASP A 81 10.67 -14.34 28.60
CA ASP A 81 10.70 -15.05 29.88
C ASP A 81 10.09 -14.22 31.03
N PHE A 82 10.22 -12.89 30.98
CA PHE A 82 9.72 -11.95 32.01
C PHE A 82 8.52 -11.11 31.55
N PHE A 83 7.93 -11.41 30.39
CA PHE A 83 6.78 -10.70 29.81
C PHE A 83 6.96 -9.17 29.71
N ILE A 84 8.15 -8.72 29.31
CA ILE A 84 8.50 -7.30 29.19
C ILE A 84 8.06 -6.79 27.82
N ALA A 85 7.19 -5.79 27.81
CA ALA A 85 6.81 -5.11 26.58
C ALA A 85 7.92 -4.17 26.09
N TYR A 86 8.28 -4.27 24.81
CA TYR A 86 9.22 -3.36 24.16
C TYR A 86 8.77 -3.01 22.74
N ASP A 87 9.25 -1.87 22.22
CA ASP A 87 9.01 -1.46 20.84
C ASP A 87 9.96 -2.25 19.94
N SER A 88 9.50 -3.40 19.44
CA SER A 88 10.21 -4.26 18.51
C SER A 88 10.24 -3.61 17.12
N ARG A 89 10.98 -2.50 16.96
CA ARG A 89 11.33 -1.95 15.65
C ARG A 89 12.20 -2.94 14.87
N GLY A 90 11.57 -4.02 14.38
CA GLY A 90 12.22 -5.15 13.72
C GLY A 90 11.34 -6.39 13.53
N ARG A 91 10.22 -6.54 14.25
CA ARG A 91 9.17 -7.51 13.90
C ARG A 91 7.81 -6.82 14.00
N ALA A 92 7.13 -6.68 12.86
CA ALA A 92 5.73 -6.26 12.86
C ALA A 92 4.93 -7.27 13.69
N SER A 93 4.13 -6.80 14.65
CA SER A 93 3.26 -7.69 15.42
C SER A 93 2.36 -8.49 14.46
N PRO A 94 1.95 -9.73 14.78
CA PRO A 94 1.03 -10.49 13.94
C PRO A 94 -0.22 -9.67 13.55
N LYS A 95 -0.74 -8.83 14.46
CA LYS A 95 -1.87 -7.93 14.20
C LYS A 95 -1.54 -6.82 13.20
N GLU A 96 -0.34 -6.27 13.24
CA GLU A 96 0.12 -5.22 12.32
C GLU A 96 0.29 -5.79 10.89
N SER A 97 0.92 -6.97 10.77
CA SER A 97 1.12 -7.64 9.49
C SER A 97 -0.19 -8.03 8.81
N VAL A 98 -1.19 -8.47 9.57
CA VAL A 98 -2.54 -8.79 9.06
C VAL A 98 -3.27 -7.52 8.62
N ARG A 99 -3.16 -6.41 9.37
CA ARG A 99 -3.73 -5.11 8.98
C ARG A 99 -3.13 -4.57 7.69
N LEU A 100 -1.81 -4.65 7.55
CA LEU A 100 -1.10 -4.25 6.33
C LEU A 100 -1.54 -5.07 5.12
N LYS A 101 -1.60 -6.40 5.24
CA LYS A 101 -2.11 -7.27 4.17
C LYS A 101 -3.55 -6.93 3.78
N LEU A 102 -4.43 -6.72 4.76
CA LEU A 102 -5.83 -6.37 4.51
C LEU A 102 -5.96 -5.00 3.83
N ALA A 103 -5.13 -4.03 4.21
CA ALA A 103 -5.09 -2.71 3.58
C ALA A 103 -4.59 -2.81 2.12
N GLN A 104 -3.54 -3.59 1.87
CA GLN A 104 -3.01 -3.84 0.53
C GLN A 104 -4.03 -4.54 -0.37
N GLU A 105 -4.71 -5.57 0.13
CA GLU A 105 -5.78 -6.25 -0.62
C GLU A 105 -6.95 -5.33 -0.94
N LYS A 106 -7.33 -4.47 0.02
CA LYS A 106 -8.38 -3.48 -0.19
C LYS A 106 -7.97 -2.45 -1.25
N GLN A 107 -6.72 -2.00 -1.22
CA GLN A 107 -6.18 -1.08 -2.21
C GLN A 107 -6.14 -1.73 -3.60
N SER A 108 -5.62 -2.96 -3.71
CA SER A 108 -5.56 -3.70 -4.97
C SER A 108 -6.95 -3.83 -5.61
N ARG A 109 -7.95 -4.28 -4.82
CA ARG A 109 -9.35 -4.35 -5.27
C ARG A 109 -9.92 -3.00 -5.70
N GLN A 110 -9.52 -1.91 -5.05
CA GLN A 110 -9.97 -0.58 -5.42
C GLN A 110 -9.37 -0.13 -6.75
N GLU A 111 -8.06 -0.37 -6.96
CA GLU A 111 -7.37 -0.04 -8.20
C GLU A 111 -7.90 -0.86 -9.39
N GLU A 112 -8.19 -2.15 -9.19
CA GLU A 112 -8.87 -3.00 -10.17
C GLU A 112 -10.23 -2.42 -10.58
N ARG A 113 -11.07 -2.05 -9.61
CA ARG A 113 -12.39 -1.47 -9.87
C ARG A 113 -12.30 -0.13 -10.59
N ASP A 114 -11.36 0.71 -10.22
CA ASP A 114 -11.16 2.01 -10.86
C ASP A 114 -10.67 1.83 -12.31
N CYS A 115 -9.76 0.88 -12.54
CA CYS A 115 -9.30 0.53 -13.89
C CYS A 115 -10.47 0.04 -14.77
N TYR A 116 -11.25 -0.92 -14.26
CA TYR A 116 -12.43 -1.45 -14.95
C TYR A 116 -13.44 -0.34 -15.29
N ARG A 117 -13.81 0.49 -14.31
CA ARG A 117 -14.76 1.60 -14.51
C ARG A 117 -14.29 2.55 -15.61
N MET A 118 -13.01 2.92 -15.59
CA MET A 118 -12.45 3.84 -16.58
C MET A 118 -12.42 3.24 -18.00
N LEU A 119 -12.11 1.95 -18.12
CA LEU A 119 -12.14 1.24 -19.40
C LEU A 119 -13.57 1.12 -19.95
N CYS A 120 -14.56 0.85 -19.10
CA CYS A 120 -15.97 0.88 -19.50
C CYS A 120 -16.41 2.26 -20.00
N ASP A 121 -16.08 3.32 -19.25
CA ASP A 121 -16.40 4.70 -19.64
C ASP A 121 -15.79 5.06 -21.02
N TYR A 122 -14.56 4.60 -21.26
CA TYR A 122 -13.87 4.80 -22.53
C TYR A 122 -14.49 3.97 -23.66
N LEU A 123 -14.76 2.69 -23.44
CA LEU A 123 -15.40 1.82 -24.43
C LEU A 123 -16.79 2.35 -24.85
N TYR A 124 -17.59 2.79 -23.88
CA TYR A 124 -18.87 3.45 -24.16
C TYR A 124 -18.69 4.68 -25.06
N SER A 125 -17.68 5.50 -24.78
CA SER A 125 -17.35 6.67 -25.60
C SER A 125 -16.91 6.28 -27.01
N LEU A 126 -16.16 5.20 -27.17
CA LEU A 126 -15.79 4.66 -28.48
C LEU A 126 -17.04 4.25 -29.27
N TYR A 127 -18.02 3.59 -28.65
CA TYR A 127 -19.27 3.25 -29.34
C TYR A 127 -20.06 4.50 -29.76
N GLU A 128 -20.17 5.52 -28.89
CA GLU A 128 -20.78 6.79 -29.28
C GLU A 128 -20.05 7.45 -30.46
N TRP A 129 -18.72 7.37 -30.50
CA TRP A 129 -17.91 7.97 -31.56
C TRP A 129 -18.03 7.19 -32.86
N LYS A 130 -18.19 5.86 -32.78
CA LYS A 130 -18.43 4.99 -33.93
C LYS A 130 -19.66 5.42 -34.70
N GLU A 131 -20.76 5.69 -33.99
CA GLU A 131 -22.01 6.12 -34.62
C GLU A 131 -21.92 7.57 -35.12
N LYS A 132 -21.37 8.46 -34.29
CA LYS A 132 -21.38 9.90 -34.57
C LYS A 132 -20.42 10.32 -35.68
N TYR A 133 -19.27 9.66 -35.79
CA TYR A 133 -18.21 10.04 -36.71
C TYR A 133 -17.97 8.99 -37.80
N ALA A 134 -18.94 8.11 -38.03
CA ALA A 134 -18.91 7.18 -39.14
C ALA A 134 -18.72 7.95 -40.46
N PRO A 135 -17.72 7.57 -41.28
CA PRO A 135 -17.47 8.24 -42.55
C PRO A 135 -18.63 8.00 -43.50
N LYS A 136 -19.02 9.04 -44.22
CA LYS A 136 -20.01 9.00 -45.28
C LYS A 136 -19.33 8.77 -46.63
N PRO A 137 -20.07 8.29 -47.65
CA PRO A 137 -19.50 8.06 -48.98
C PRO A 137 -18.87 9.31 -49.61
N GLU A 138 -19.28 10.49 -49.16
CA GLU A 138 -18.79 11.78 -49.66
C GLU A 138 -17.60 12.35 -48.85
N ASP A 139 -17.13 11.66 -47.81
CA ASP A 139 -16.03 12.14 -46.97
C ASP A 139 -14.67 11.75 -47.56
N ASP A 140 -13.84 12.74 -47.90
CA ASP A 140 -12.48 12.54 -48.42
C ASP A 140 -11.46 12.14 -47.31
N GLU A 141 -11.74 12.48 -46.05
CA GLU A 141 -10.90 12.17 -44.89
C GLU A 141 -11.72 11.67 -43.69
N TRP A 142 -11.20 10.66 -42.98
CA TRP A 142 -11.88 10.08 -41.82
C TRP A 142 -11.61 10.88 -40.54
N ASN A 143 -12.63 11.01 -39.70
CA ASN A 143 -12.47 11.67 -38.40
C ASN A 143 -11.44 10.92 -37.53
N PRO A 144 -10.47 11.60 -36.90
CA PRO A 144 -9.48 10.94 -36.04
C PRO A 144 -10.08 10.11 -34.90
N LEU A 145 -11.23 10.53 -34.35
CA LEU A 145 -11.93 9.75 -33.32
C LEU A 145 -12.54 8.46 -33.87
N PHE A 146 -12.95 8.44 -35.13
CA PHE A 146 -13.41 7.22 -35.79
C PHE A 146 -12.25 6.25 -36.06
N ILE A 147 -11.10 6.76 -36.48
CA ILE A 147 -9.87 5.95 -36.63
C ILE A 147 -9.48 5.33 -35.28
N GLU A 148 -9.53 6.12 -34.21
CA GLU A 148 -9.25 5.64 -32.86
C GLU A 148 -10.20 4.53 -32.42
N VAL A 149 -11.50 4.64 -32.72
CA VAL A 149 -12.46 3.56 -32.48
C VAL A 149 -11.99 2.25 -33.12
N LEU A 150 -11.62 2.29 -34.41
CA LEU A 150 -11.17 1.09 -35.12
C LEU A 150 -9.90 0.48 -34.51
N GLN A 151 -8.98 1.32 -34.03
CA GLN A 151 -7.70 0.88 -33.47
C GLN A 151 -7.81 0.38 -32.03
N ARG A 152 -8.73 0.94 -31.23
CA ARG A 152 -8.75 0.73 -29.78
C ARG A 152 -9.84 -0.20 -29.29
N THR A 153 -10.97 -0.32 -30.00
CA THR A 153 -12.15 -1.06 -29.50
C THR A 153 -11.80 -2.48 -29.03
N SER A 154 -11.20 -3.29 -29.91
CA SER A 154 -10.88 -4.69 -29.59
C SER A 154 -9.83 -4.83 -28.49
N TYR A 155 -8.89 -3.90 -28.41
CA TYR A 155 -7.89 -3.91 -27.34
C TYR A 155 -8.51 -3.58 -25.97
N ILE A 156 -9.45 -2.63 -25.92
CA ILE A 156 -10.14 -2.27 -24.68
C ILE A 156 -11.08 -3.39 -24.24
N GLU A 157 -11.78 -4.04 -25.17
CA GLU A 157 -12.58 -5.23 -24.91
C GLU A 157 -11.72 -6.36 -24.31
N TYR A 158 -10.54 -6.62 -24.88
CA TYR A 158 -9.58 -7.58 -24.33
C TYR A 158 -9.16 -7.24 -22.89
N LEU A 159 -8.81 -5.97 -22.61
CA LEU A 159 -8.43 -5.56 -21.25
C LEU A 159 -9.59 -5.73 -20.25
N LEU A 160 -10.83 -5.46 -20.68
CA LEU A 160 -12.02 -5.64 -19.86
C LEU A 160 -12.30 -7.13 -19.58
N ASP A 161 -12.15 -7.99 -20.59
CA ASP A 161 -12.31 -9.44 -20.42
C ASP A 161 -11.29 -10.00 -19.43
N MET A 162 -10.02 -9.57 -19.52
CA MET A 162 -8.99 -9.95 -18.54
C MET A 162 -9.34 -9.47 -17.12
N LEU A 163 -9.88 -8.26 -16.96
CA LEU A 163 -10.30 -7.73 -15.66
C LEU A 163 -11.56 -8.41 -15.09
N LEU A 164 -12.40 -8.99 -15.92
CA LEU A 164 -13.59 -9.73 -15.48
C LEU A 164 -13.25 -11.18 -15.13
N PHE A 165 -12.61 -11.88 -16.08
CA PHE A 165 -12.48 -13.34 -16.05
C PHE A 165 -11.09 -13.83 -15.62
N GLY A 166 -10.07 -12.97 -15.61
CA GLY A 166 -8.72 -13.35 -15.21
C GLY A 166 -8.62 -13.78 -13.75
N ASP A 167 -7.53 -14.47 -13.43
CA ASP A 167 -7.16 -14.74 -12.05
C ASP A 167 -6.61 -13.48 -11.36
N LYS A 168 -6.24 -13.62 -10.08
CA LYS A 168 -5.75 -12.50 -9.28
C LYS A 168 -4.43 -11.92 -9.85
N GLU A 169 -3.50 -12.76 -10.28
CA GLU A 169 -2.20 -12.31 -10.76
C GLU A 169 -2.33 -11.60 -12.10
N GLU A 170 -3.19 -12.11 -12.98
CA GLU A 170 -3.50 -11.48 -14.26
C GLU A 170 -4.14 -10.09 -14.08
N LYS A 171 -5.10 -9.96 -13.15
CA LYS A 171 -5.75 -8.68 -12.83
C LYS A 171 -4.77 -7.66 -12.27
N GLU A 172 -3.95 -8.08 -11.30
CA GLU A 172 -2.91 -7.24 -10.71
C GLU A 172 -1.88 -6.80 -11.76
N TRP A 173 -1.52 -7.69 -12.70
CA TRP A 173 -0.64 -7.36 -13.82
C TRP A 173 -1.24 -6.29 -14.73
N ILE A 174 -2.51 -6.42 -15.14
CA ILE A 174 -3.20 -5.43 -15.99
C ILE A 174 -3.21 -4.06 -15.31
N VAL A 175 -3.59 -4.01 -14.04
CA VAL A 175 -3.63 -2.75 -13.27
C VAL A 175 -2.23 -2.12 -13.18
N ARG A 176 -1.19 -2.93 -12.94
CA ARG A 176 0.18 -2.46 -12.79
C ARG A 176 0.76 -1.93 -14.12
N GLU A 177 0.58 -2.65 -15.21
CA GLU A 177 1.16 -2.31 -16.51
C GLU A 177 0.34 -1.23 -17.24
N HIS A 178 -0.99 -1.36 -17.27
CA HIS A 178 -1.85 -0.49 -18.06
C HIS A 178 -2.52 0.62 -17.24
N GLY A 179 -2.54 0.55 -15.91
CA GLY A 179 -3.27 1.51 -15.08
C GLY A 179 -2.80 2.97 -15.20
N LYS A 180 -1.55 3.22 -15.61
CA LYS A 180 -1.09 4.59 -15.94
C LYS A 180 -1.72 5.10 -17.24
N GLU A 181 -1.79 4.27 -18.27
CA GLU A 181 -2.43 4.62 -19.54
C GLU A 181 -3.93 4.84 -19.34
N VAL A 182 -4.60 3.94 -18.60
CA VAL A 182 -6.03 4.04 -18.29
C VAL A 182 -6.38 5.33 -17.54
N ARG A 183 -5.55 5.76 -16.59
CA ARG A 183 -5.74 7.06 -15.91
C ARG A 183 -5.62 8.25 -16.86
N LYS A 184 -4.61 8.25 -17.74
CA LYS A 184 -4.45 9.30 -18.77
C LYS A 184 -5.62 9.32 -19.75
N LEU A 185 -6.17 8.16 -20.12
CA LEU A 185 -7.38 8.07 -20.94
C LEU A 185 -8.56 8.78 -20.25
N GLY A 186 -8.70 8.62 -18.93
CA GLY A 186 -9.74 9.32 -18.15
C GLY A 186 -9.63 10.84 -18.14
N GLU A 187 -8.40 11.35 -18.01
CA GLU A 187 -8.14 12.79 -18.10
C GLU A 187 -8.50 13.33 -19.49
N ARG A 188 -8.04 12.65 -20.55
CA ARG A 188 -8.36 12.99 -21.94
C ARG A 188 -9.86 12.96 -22.20
N LEU A 189 -10.56 11.93 -21.72
CA LEU A 189 -12.00 11.78 -21.92
C LEU A 189 -12.78 12.90 -21.20
N SER A 190 -12.34 13.27 -20.00
CA SER A 190 -12.91 14.40 -19.25
C SER A 190 -12.73 15.72 -20.00
N GLU A 191 -11.58 15.95 -20.62
CA GLU A 191 -11.34 17.14 -21.44
C GLU A 191 -12.21 17.18 -22.70
N ILE A 192 -12.34 16.05 -23.41
CA ILE A 192 -13.19 15.93 -24.59
C ILE A 192 -14.65 16.22 -24.22
N ASN A 193 -15.14 15.62 -23.14
CA ASN A 193 -16.50 15.84 -22.65
C ASN A 193 -16.73 17.28 -22.17
N ARG A 194 -15.72 17.90 -21.55
CA ARG A 194 -15.77 19.33 -21.16
C ARG A 194 -15.82 20.26 -22.37
N LYS A 195 -15.02 19.98 -23.41
CA LYS A 195 -15.04 20.72 -24.69
C LYS A 195 -16.39 20.56 -25.40
N ARG A 196 -16.98 19.35 -25.41
CA ARG A 196 -18.33 19.08 -25.94
C ARG A 196 -19.41 19.88 -25.20
N ARG A 197 -19.39 19.90 -23.86
CA ARG A 197 -20.33 20.71 -23.05
C ARG A 197 -20.16 22.21 -23.32
N ARG A 198 -18.92 22.70 -23.48
CA ARG A 198 -18.65 24.12 -23.82
C ARG A 198 -19.13 24.47 -25.23
N ASN A 199 -18.91 23.59 -26.22
CA ASN A 199 -19.38 23.81 -27.59
C ASN A 199 -20.92 23.81 -27.66
N SER A 200 -21.59 22.91 -26.95
CA SER A 200 -23.06 22.92 -26.83
C SER A 200 -23.61 24.22 -26.22
N ILE A 201 -22.94 24.78 -25.20
CA ILE A 201 -23.33 26.08 -24.61
C ILE A 201 -23.02 27.25 -25.55
N ALA A 202 -21.91 27.20 -26.30
CA ALA A 202 -21.55 28.20 -27.29
C ALA A 202 -22.50 28.20 -28.49
N ASP A 203 -22.92 27.02 -28.97
CA ASP A 203 -23.92 26.84 -30.03
C ASP A 203 -25.27 27.42 -29.61
N ILE A 204 -25.70 27.19 -28.36
CA ILE A 204 -26.93 27.80 -27.81
C ILE A 204 -26.85 29.34 -27.76
N ARG A 205 -25.67 29.90 -27.44
CA ARG A 205 -25.45 31.36 -27.43
C ARG A 205 -25.37 31.95 -28.83
N GLY A 206 -24.70 31.27 -29.77
CA GLY A 206 -24.63 31.63 -31.18
C GLY A 206 -26.00 31.63 -31.86
N TYR A 207 -26.84 30.64 -31.53
CA TYR A 207 -28.24 30.57 -31.99
C TYR A 207 -29.10 31.75 -31.49
N ARG A 208 -28.81 32.29 -30.30
CA ARG A 208 -29.50 33.49 -29.76
C ARG A 208 -29.01 34.78 -30.43
N THR A 209 -27.72 34.89 -30.76
CA THR A 209 -27.16 36.08 -31.41
C THR A 209 -27.39 36.13 -32.92
N GLY A 210 -27.75 35.01 -33.56
CA GLY A 210 -28.03 34.94 -35.00
C GLY A 210 -29.47 35.28 -35.40
N ARG A 211 -30.38 35.53 -34.46
CA ARG A 211 -31.81 35.75 -34.75
C ARG A 211 -32.20 37.23 -35.00
N GLU A 212 -31.27 38.16 -34.89
CA GLU A 212 -31.54 39.61 -35.05
C GLU A 212 -31.12 40.22 -36.39
N ARG A 213 -30.62 39.43 -37.36
CA ARG A 213 -30.32 39.95 -38.71
C ARG A 213 -30.98 39.09 -39.79
N GLY A 214 -32.24 39.42 -40.12
CA GLY A 214 -32.89 38.88 -41.31
C GLY A 214 -34.41 38.91 -41.31
N ARG A 215 -35.05 40.08 -41.11
CA ARG A 215 -36.40 40.36 -41.66
C ARG A 215 -36.55 41.83 -42.02
N SER A 216 -36.19 42.14 -43.25
CA SER A 216 -36.82 43.22 -44.01
C SER A 216 -36.83 42.80 -45.48
N LEU A 217 -37.99 42.33 -45.95
CA LEU A 217 -38.48 42.48 -47.33
C LEU A 217 -39.96 42.03 -47.34
N GLY A 218 -40.80 42.96 -47.78
CA GLY A 218 -42.25 42.98 -47.60
C GLY A 218 -43.03 41.96 -48.44
N TYR A 219 -44.22 41.64 -47.95
CA TYR A 219 -45.26 40.97 -48.72
C TYR A 219 -46.04 42.05 -49.48
N ALA A 220 -45.95 42.02 -50.81
CA ALA A 220 -46.99 42.53 -51.69
C ALA A 220 -48.19 41.57 -51.60
N GLY A 221 -49.36 42.10 -51.27
CA GLY A 221 -50.62 41.36 -51.33
C GLY A 221 -51.33 41.66 -52.66
N GLU A 222 -51.47 40.64 -53.49
CA GLU A 222 -52.53 40.52 -54.48
C GLU A 222 -53.48 39.42 -53.98
N GLU A 223 -54.76 39.75 -53.82
CA GLU A 223 -55.87 39.00 -54.43
C GLU A 223 -57.24 39.64 -54.13
N ARG A 224 -57.94 39.96 -55.23
CA ARG A 224 -59.35 40.32 -55.44
C ARG A 224 -59.79 41.78 -55.29
#